data_AF-A0A1G4JPF8-F1
#
_entry.id   AF-A0A1G4JPF8-F1
#
_cell.length_a   1.000
_cell.length_b   1.000
_cell.length_c   1.000
_cell.angle_alpha   90.00
_cell.angle_beta   90.00
_cell.angle_gamma   90.00
#
_symmetry.space_group_name_H-M   'P 1'
#
loop_
_entity.id
_entity.type
_entity.pdbx_description
1 polymer ?
#
loop_
_entity_poly.entity_id
_entity_poly.type
_entity_poly.pdbx_seq_one_letter_code
_entity_poly.pdbx_strand_id
1 'polypeptide(L)'
;MSSNILSVFNPPPTRELSEEETQDCVPCQVMSTVFSLGFGSYLASGKPFEYSEKERTKGISVEKFQKLNPKWWRTSLRGMGGLLVVFGIVRGTEKWLWNKSDRNDQ
;
A
#
# COMPACT_ATOMS: atom_id res chain seq x y z
N MET A 1 11.82 -4.22 24.93
CA MET A 1 10.96 -3.03 24.84
C MET A 1 9.63 -3.38 25.50
N SER A 2 9.36 -2.81 26.68
CA SER A 2 8.17 -3.11 27.47
C SER A 2 7.02 -2.24 26.98
N SER A 3 6.11 -2.82 26.19
CA SER A 3 4.88 -2.14 25.78
C SER A 3 4.05 -1.78 27.03
N ASN A 4 3.74 -0.50 27.21
CA ASN A 4 2.94 -0.03 28.33
C ASN A 4 1.64 0.58 27.80
N ILE A 5 0.49 0.11 28.28
CA ILE A 5 -0.83 0.63 27.87
C ILE A 5 -0.98 2.14 28.12
N LEU A 6 -0.24 2.68 29.10
CA LEU A 6 -0.24 4.12 29.41
C LEU A 6 0.40 4.98 28.31
N SER A 7 1.32 4.43 27.50
CA SER A 7 1.96 5.19 26.42
C SER A 7 1.06 5.41 25.21
N VAL A 8 -0.13 4.79 25.18
CA VAL A 8 -1.16 5.07 24.16
C VAL A 8 -1.95 6.34 24.50
N PHE A 9 -2.20 6.58 25.78
CA PHE A 9 -3.02 7.70 26.25
C PHE A 9 -2.20 8.93 26.66
N ASN A 10 -0.91 8.75 26.95
CA ASN A 10 0.04 9.83 27.15
C ASN A 10 1.31 9.54 26.34
N PRO A 11 1.26 9.77 25.01
CA PRO A 11 2.42 9.52 24.17
C PRO A 11 3.59 10.40 24.62
N PRO A 12 4.83 9.90 24.54
CA PRO A 12 6.01 10.72 24.81
C PRO A 12 6.04 11.93 23.86
N PRO A 13 6.62 13.07 24.30
CA PRO A 13 6.70 14.27 23.47
C PRO A 13 7.43 13.98 22.16
N THR A 14 6.98 14.62 21.08
CA THR A 14 7.62 14.51 19.76
C THR A 14 9.08 14.96 19.89
N ARG A 15 10.01 14.03 19.61
CA ARG A 15 11.44 14.31 19.53
C ARG A 15 11.95 13.86 18.17
N GLU A 16 13.07 14.43 17.73
CA GLU A 16 13.78 13.87 16.59
C GLU A 16 14.39 12.52 16.97
N LEU A 17 14.24 11.54 16.09
CA LEU A 17 14.85 10.23 16.23
C LEU A 17 16.25 10.28 15.60
N SER A 18 17.21 9.61 16.23
CA SER A 18 18.53 9.46 15.62
C SER A 18 18.45 8.58 14.36
N GLU A 19 19.45 8.64 13.49
CA GLU A 19 19.49 7.78 12.29
C GLU A 19 19.42 6.30 12.65
N GLU A 20 20.03 5.91 13.77
CA GLU A 20 20.04 4.54 14.30
C GLU A 20 18.63 4.04 14.64
N GLU A 21 17.81 4.90 15.26
CA GLU A 21 16.41 4.58 15.56
C GLU A 21 15.52 4.66 14.31
N THR A 22 15.94 5.39 13.27
CA THR A 22 15.23 5.49 12.00
C THR A 22 15.50 4.28 11.09
N GLN A 23 16.57 3.52 11.31
CA GLN A 23 16.82 2.27 10.58
C GLN A 23 15.72 1.23 10.80
N ASP A 24 15.06 1.25 11.96
CA ASP A 24 13.88 0.41 12.24
C ASP A 24 12.69 0.71 11.31
N CYS A 25 12.72 1.84 10.59
CA CYS A 25 11.69 2.20 9.62
C CYS A 25 11.92 1.64 8.20
N VAL A 26 13.13 1.14 7.88
CA VAL A 26 13.44 0.58 6.55
C VAL A 26 12.59 -0.65 6.23
N PRO A 27 12.40 -1.63 7.16
CA PRO A 27 11.48 -2.74 6.93
C PRO A 27 10.05 -2.29 6.65
N CYS A 28 9.57 -1.26 7.38
CA CYS A 28 8.24 -0.68 7.18
C CYS A 28 8.11 -0.03 5.80
N GLN A 29 9.13 0.72 5.36
CA GLN A 29 9.16 1.33 4.03
C GLN A 29 9.17 0.27 2.93
N VAL A 30 9.99 -0.78 3.05
CA VAL A 30 10.02 -1.90 2.09
C VAL A 30 8.67 -2.60 2.02
N MET A 31 8.06 -2.92 3.17
CA MET A 31 6.74 -3.55 3.21
C MET A 31 5.67 -2.67 2.56
N SER A 32 5.64 -1.38 2.88
CA SER A 32 4.69 -0.44 2.26
C SER A 32 4.87 -0.36 0.74
N THR A 33 6.12 -0.39 0.27
CA THR A 33 6.47 -0.34 -1.16
C THR A 33 6.02 -1.61 -1.87
N VAL A 34 6.41 -2.78 -1.35
CA VAL A 34 6.06 -4.08 -1.93
C VAL A 34 4.56 -4.29 -1.96
N PHE A 35 3.86 -3.95 -0.87
CA PHE A 35 2.40 -4.02 -0.82
C PHE A 35 1.77 -3.11 -1.87
N SER A 36 2.17 -1.85 -1.91
CA SER A 36 1.56 -0.85 -2.81
C SER A 36 1.81 -1.19 -4.28
N LEU A 37 3.01 -1.63 -4.63
CA LEU A 37 3.33 -2.07 -5.99
C LEU A 37 2.62 -3.38 -6.34
N GLY A 38 2.71 -4.40 -5.48
CA GLY A 38 2.14 -5.73 -5.74
C GLY A 38 0.61 -5.71 -5.77
N PHE A 39 -0.02 -5.27 -4.68
CA PHE A 39 -1.47 -5.20 -4.58
C PHE A 39 -2.06 -4.13 -5.49
N GLY A 40 -1.39 -2.97 -5.61
CA GLY A 40 -1.81 -1.92 -6.53
C GLY A 40 -1.83 -2.40 -7.99
N SER A 41 -0.79 -3.09 -8.44
CA SER A 41 -0.73 -3.68 -9.79
C SER A 41 -1.80 -4.75 -9.99
N TYR A 42 -2.02 -5.60 -8.98
CA TYR A 42 -3.08 -6.61 -9.01
C TYR A 42 -4.47 -5.97 -9.20
N LEU A 43 -4.79 -4.92 -8.45
CA LEU A 43 -6.04 -4.17 -8.62
C LEU A 43 -6.12 -3.45 -9.97
N ALA A 44 -5.06 -2.74 -10.37
CA ALA A 44 -5.02 -1.95 -11.62
C ALA A 44 -5.22 -2.83 -12.87
N SER A 45 -4.66 -4.04 -12.85
CA SER A 45 -4.82 -5.02 -13.94
C SER A 45 -6.27 -5.45 -14.19
N GLY A 46 -7.15 -5.31 -13.20
CA GLY A 46 -8.54 -5.76 -13.28
C GLY A 46 -8.72 -7.27 -13.09
N LYS A 47 -7.65 -8.02 -12.80
CA LYS A 47 -7.67 -9.46 -12.49
C LYS A 47 -8.75 -9.88 -11.46
N PRO A 48 -9.00 -9.12 -10.37
CA PRO A 48 -10.07 -9.47 -9.42
C PRO A 48 -11.48 -9.51 -10.03
N PHE A 49 -11.70 -8.82 -11.15
CA PHE A 49 -13.02 -8.68 -11.79
C PHE A 49 -13.09 -9.41 -13.13
N GLU A 50 -12.14 -10.30 -13.43
CA GLU A 50 -12.22 -11.20 -14.57
C GLU A 50 -13.16 -12.36 -14.25
N TYR A 51 -14.13 -12.59 -15.14
CA TYR A 51 -14.98 -13.77 -15.05
C TYR A 51 -14.13 -15.00 -15.40
N SER A 52 -14.09 -15.98 -14.50
CA SER A 52 -13.21 -17.15 -14.61
C SER A 52 -13.97 -18.46 -14.37
N GLU A 53 -13.32 -19.59 -14.63
CA GLU A 53 -13.85 -20.93 -14.36
C GLU A 53 -14.31 -21.10 -12.90
N LYS A 54 -13.72 -20.39 -11.93
CA LYS A 54 -14.16 -20.42 -10.53
C LYS A 54 -15.58 -19.90 -10.33
N GLU A 55 -16.00 -18.92 -11.12
CA GLU A 55 -17.36 -18.37 -11.05
C GLU A 55 -18.33 -19.26 -11.83
N ARG A 56 -17.85 -19.87 -12.92
CA ARG A 56 -18.61 -20.85 -13.69
C ARG A 56 -18.92 -22.10 -12.88
N THR A 57 -17.96 -22.65 -12.13
CA THR A 57 -18.17 -23.83 -11.27
C THR A 57 -19.09 -23.54 -10.08
N LYS A 58 -19.18 -22.28 -9.63
CA LYS A 58 -20.17 -21.82 -8.66
C LYS A 58 -21.57 -21.59 -9.26
N GLY A 59 -21.76 -21.82 -10.57
CA GLY A 59 -23.03 -21.60 -11.26
C GLY A 59 -23.40 -20.12 -11.44
N ILE A 60 -22.43 -19.22 -11.37
CA ILE A 60 -22.67 -17.78 -11.56
C ILE A 60 -22.62 -17.48 -13.05
N SER A 61 -23.75 -17.02 -13.62
CA SER A 61 -23.78 -16.56 -15.01
C SER A 61 -22.98 -15.26 -15.20
N VAL A 62 -22.54 -14.99 -16.42
CA VAL A 62 -21.84 -13.74 -16.77
C VAL A 62 -22.68 -12.53 -16.40
N GLU A 63 -23.99 -12.58 -16.62
CA GLU A 63 -24.91 -11.48 -16.34
C GLU A 63 -25.06 -11.21 -14.85
N LYS A 64 -25.16 -12.28 -14.04
CA LYS A 64 -25.15 -12.19 -12.57
C LYS A 64 -23.82 -11.63 -12.06
N PHE A 65 -22.69 -12.07 -12.63
CA PHE A 65 -21.37 -11.56 -12.28
C PHE A 65 -21.21 -10.06 -12.58
N GLN A 66 -21.74 -9.58 -13.71
CA GLN A 66 -21.76 -8.15 -14.05
C GLN A 66 -22.61 -7.33 -13.08
N LYS A 67 -23.74 -7.88 -12.63
CA LYS A 67 -24.59 -7.26 -11.60
C LYS A 67 -23.89 -7.14 -10.24
N LEU A 68 -23.15 -8.17 -9.85
CA LEU A 68 -22.38 -8.20 -8.60
C LEU A 68 -21.16 -7.27 -8.62
N ASN A 69 -20.60 -7.01 -9.80
CA ASN A 69 -19.41 -6.19 -9.98
C ASN A 69 -19.73 -5.04 -10.94
N PRO A 70 -20.45 -3.99 -10.51
CA PRO A 70 -20.84 -2.89 -11.38
C PRO A 70 -19.63 -2.11 -11.91
N LYS A 71 -19.78 -1.46 -13.08
CA LYS A 71 -18.68 -0.77 -13.78
C LYS A 71 -17.99 0.30 -12.92
N TRP A 72 -18.76 1.07 -12.15
CA TRP A 72 -18.20 2.12 -11.27
C TRP A 72 -17.27 1.50 -10.22
N TRP A 73 -17.67 0.40 -9.59
CA TRP A 73 -16.88 -0.29 -8.57
C TRP A 73 -15.56 -0.83 -9.13
N ARG A 74 -15.62 -1.50 -10.29
CA ARG A 74 -14.42 -1.98 -11.00
C ARG A 74 -13.48 -0.84 -11.34
N THR A 75 -14.02 0.28 -11.81
CA THR A 75 -13.23 1.45 -12.20
C THR A 75 -12.58 2.11 -10.98
N SER A 76 -13.32 2.27 -9.89
CA SER A 76 -12.79 2.81 -8.63
C SER A 76 -11.65 1.97 -8.08
N LEU A 77 -11.78 0.64 -8.07
CA LEU A 77 -10.72 -0.24 -7.56
C LEU A 77 -9.49 -0.29 -8.49
N ARG A 78 -9.68 -0.20 -9.81
CA ARG A 78 -8.54 -0.05 -10.74
C ARG A 78 -7.83 1.28 -10.55
N GLY A 79 -8.59 2.37 -10.36
CA GLY A 79 -8.05 3.69 -10.05
C GLY A 79 -7.26 3.70 -8.75
N MET A 80 -7.82 3.10 -7.69
CA MET A 80 -7.13 2.91 -6.41
C MET A 80 -5.85 2.09 -6.56
N GLY A 81 -5.89 1.03 -7.37
CA GLY A 81 -4.71 0.24 -7.71
C GLY A 81 -3.61 1.07 -8.38
N GLY A 82 -3.98 1.92 -9.34
CA GLY A 82 -3.04 2.85 -9.99
C GLY A 82 -2.43 3.85 -9.01
N LEU A 83 -3.25 4.42 -8.11
CA LEU A 83 -2.78 5.32 -7.06
C LEU A 83 -1.80 4.62 -6.10
N LEU A 84 -2.07 3.37 -5.72
CA LEU A 84 -1.14 2.57 -4.91
C LEU A 84 0.18 2.32 -5.63
N VAL A 85 0.17 2.03 -6.94
CA VAL A 85 1.42 1.86 -7.70
C VAL A 85 2.24 3.16 -7.67
N VAL A 86 1.62 4.30 -7.96
CA VAL A 86 2.30 5.61 -7.90
C VAL A 86 2.84 5.88 -6.50
N PHE A 87 2.04 5.65 -5.47
CA PHE A 87 2.45 5.80 -4.07
C PHE A 87 3.62 4.87 -3.71
N GLY A 88 3.60 3.62 -4.15
CA GLY A 88 4.67 2.65 -3.96
C GLY A 88 5.97 3.08 -4.62
N ILE A 89 5.92 3.61 -5.85
CA ILE A 89 7.09 4.21 -6.50
C ILE A 89 7.60 5.38 -5.67
N VAL A 90 6.71 6.31 -5.29
CA VAL A 90 7.09 7.52 -4.54
C VAL A 90 7.77 7.16 -3.20
N ARG A 91 7.22 6.21 -2.45
CA ARG A 91 7.80 5.76 -1.18
C ARG A 91 9.04 4.89 -1.36
N GLY A 92 9.06 4.04 -2.38
CA GLY A 92 10.19 3.16 -2.66
C GLY A 92 11.45 3.90 -3.08
N THR A 93 11.30 5.08 -3.68
CA THR A 93 12.42 5.91 -4.14
C THR A 93 12.71 7.10 -3.24
N GLU A 94 12.03 7.21 -2.11
CA GLU A 94 12.31 8.18 -1.06
C GLU A 94 13.74 7.97 -0.50
N LYS A 95 14.47 9.06 -0.23
CA LYS A 95 15.92 9.12 0.05
C LYS A 95 16.87 8.70 -1.09
N TRP A 96 16.44 7.86 -2.04
CA TRP A 96 17.26 7.46 -3.20
C TRP A 96 17.22 8.47 -4.34
N LEU A 97 16.01 8.84 -4.81
CA LEU A 97 15.81 9.78 -5.92
C LEU A 97 15.57 11.23 -5.45
N TRP A 98 14.97 11.42 -4.27
CA TRP A 98 14.69 12.74 -3.69
C TRP A 98 14.69 12.67 -2.15
N ASN A 99 14.71 13.83 -1.49
CA ASN A 99 14.94 13.96 -0.04
C ASN A 99 16.37 13.56 0.38
N LYS A 100 17.38 14.17 -0.28
CA LYS A 100 18.82 13.96 -0.04
C LYS A 100 19.46 14.93 0.98
N SER A 101 18.66 15.66 1.74
CA SER A 101 19.15 16.55 2.80
C SER A 101 19.23 15.74 4.11
N ASP A 102 20.37 15.55 4.79
CA ASP A 102 21.61 16.34 4.84
C ASP A 102 22.87 15.48 4.72
N ARG A 103 23.60 15.63 3.61
CA ARG A 103 25.04 15.38 3.56
C ARG A 103 25.72 16.74 3.40
N ASN A 104 25.53 17.61 4.39
CA ASN A 104 26.27 18.85 4.65
C ASN A 104 25.71 19.48 5.95
N ASP A 105 25.87 18.79 7.07
CA ASP A 105 26.11 19.49 8.33
C ASP A 105 27.13 18.67 9.12
N GLN A 106 28.05 19.42 9.70
CA GLN A 106 29.35 19.05 10.21
C GLN A 106 29.28 18.48 11.62
#